data_AF-A0A8T3MZY5-F1
#
_entry.id   AF-A0A8T3MZY5-F1
#
_cell.length_a   1.000
_cell.length_b   1.000
_cell.length_c   1.000
_cell.angle_alpha   90.00
_cell.angle_beta   90.00
_cell.angle_gamma   90.00
#
_symmetry.space_group_name_H-M   'P 1'
#
loop_
_entity.id
_entity.type
_entity.pdbx_description
1 polymer ?
#
loop_
_entity_poly.entity_id
_entity_poly.type
_entity_poly.pdbx_seq_one_letter_code
_entity_poly.pdbx_strand_id
1 'polypeptide(L)'
;MSSPTRLSEAIDSAMADIASIEAHASAGSLRLGEIEARLIALARSATFASMEPPAAGATGIYYVLSEPTDPPYGLYLNVAPAGNRAPPHCHGVWCVAVGFRGEETNRFYRFTAGQNGGAGNLDELESRVLAPGAGMCMRADDIHSVDVSGAGPVAHLHLYARRLSQFPELVVYDTATGSRRTAPAPVPKRLDSGAVN
;
A
#
# COMPACT_ATOMS: atom_id res chain seq x y z
N MET A 1 -14.58 -31.37 1.40
CA MET A 1 -14.68 -30.03 0.80
C MET A 1 -14.86 -29.06 1.95
N SER A 2 -13.82 -28.30 2.33
CA SER A 2 -13.95 -27.28 3.37
C SER A 2 -14.86 -26.17 2.86
N SER A 3 -15.79 -25.71 3.69
CA SER A 3 -16.58 -24.51 3.41
C SER A 3 -15.65 -23.32 3.10
N PRO A 4 -16.01 -22.42 2.18
CA PRO A 4 -15.22 -21.19 1.99
C PRO A 4 -15.15 -20.43 3.31
N THR A 5 -13.92 -20.16 3.77
CA THR A 5 -13.67 -19.27 4.91
C THR A 5 -14.23 -17.89 4.59
N ARG A 6 -14.98 -17.28 5.52
CA ARG A 6 -15.50 -15.92 5.32
C ARG A 6 -14.34 -14.94 5.19
N LEU A 7 -14.48 -13.94 4.33
CA LEU A 7 -13.42 -12.96 4.07
C LEU A 7 -12.89 -12.32 5.38
N SER A 8 -13.77 -12.01 6.32
CA SER A 8 -13.39 -11.49 7.64
C SER A 8 -12.49 -12.44 8.43
N GLU A 9 -12.80 -13.73 8.47
CA GLU A 9 -12.00 -14.75 9.17
C GLU A 9 -10.62 -14.92 8.53
N ALA A 10 -10.55 -14.84 7.19
CA ALA A 10 -9.29 -14.91 6.46
C ALA A 10 -8.40 -13.68 6.75
N ILE A 11 -9.00 -12.48 6.81
CA ILE A 11 -8.32 -11.24 7.19
C ILE A 11 -7.82 -11.32 8.64
N ASP A 12 -8.68 -11.72 9.58
CA ASP A 12 -8.33 -11.82 11.00
C ASP A 12 -7.19 -12.83 11.22
N SER A 13 -7.25 -13.98 10.57
CA SER A 13 -6.16 -14.97 10.58
C SER A 13 -4.86 -14.39 10.02
N ALA A 14 -4.92 -13.66 8.89
CA ALA A 14 -3.73 -13.06 8.30
C ALA A 14 -3.09 -12.00 9.20
N MET A 15 -3.91 -11.15 9.83
CA MET A 15 -3.43 -10.12 10.74
C MET A 15 -2.84 -10.71 12.02
N ALA A 16 -3.41 -11.80 12.53
CA ALA A 16 -2.86 -12.52 13.67
C ALA A 16 -1.49 -13.14 13.34
N ASP A 17 -1.34 -13.76 12.16
CA ASP A 17 -0.07 -14.32 11.71
C ASP A 17 1.00 -13.22 11.53
N ILE A 18 0.62 -12.07 10.97
CA ILE A 18 1.50 -10.91 10.80
C ILE A 18 1.95 -10.34 12.15
N ALA A 19 1.04 -10.22 13.12
CA ALA A 19 1.40 -9.79 14.48
C ALA A 19 2.39 -10.77 15.14
N SER A 20 2.21 -12.08 14.90
CA SER A 20 3.13 -13.12 15.40
C SER A 20 4.52 -13.01 14.75
N ILE A 21 4.60 -12.80 13.43
CA ILE A 21 5.87 -12.62 12.71
C ILE A 21 6.71 -11.51 13.36
N GLU A 22 6.08 -10.37 13.65
CA GLU A 22 6.75 -9.21 14.24
C GLU A 22 7.09 -9.42 15.73
N ALA A 23 6.23 -10.10 16.49
CA ALA A 23 6.52 -10.45 17.89
C ALA A 23 7.76 -11.37 18.03
N HIS A 24 8.07 -12.18 17.02
CA HIS A 24 9.25 -13.06 16.98
C HIS A 24 10.45 -12.44 16.23
N ALA A 25 10.35 -11.17 15.80
CA ALA A 25 11.47 -10.45 15.25
C ALA A 25 12.42 -9.97 16.36
N SER A 26 13.72 -9.97 16.08
CA SER A 26 14.67 -9.31 16.98
C SER A 26 14.35 -7.82 17.03
N ALA A 27 14.60 -7.17 18.17
CA ALA A 27 14.33 -5.74 18.34
C ALA A 27 14.94 -4.91 17.19
N GLY A 28 14.10 -4.18 16.46
CA GLY A 28 14.50 -3.35 15.32
C GLY A 28 14.63 -4.07 13.97
N SER A 29 14.40 -5.39 13.91
CA SER A 29 14.33 -6.14 12.65
C SER A 29 12.90 -6.11 12.11
N LEU A 30 12.73 -5.73 10.84
CA LEU A 30 11.45 -5.87 10.13
C LEU A 30 11.47 -7.14 9.28
N ARG A 31 10.47 -8.01 9.43
CA ARG A 31 10.35 -9.25 8.63
C ARG A 31 9.42 -9.04 7.43
N LEU A 32 9.61 -7.95 6.69
CA LEU A 32 8.70 -7.53 5.62
C LEU A 32 8.48 -8.63 4.56
N GLY A 33 9.49 -9.44 4.23
CA GLY A 33 9.33 -10.55 3.28
C GLY A 33 8.41 -11.67 3.79
N GLU A 34 8.37 -11.94 5.09
CA GLU A 34 7.42 -12.91 5.68
C GLU A 34 6.00 -12.36 5.70
N ILE A 35 5.86 -11.06 6.00
CA ILE A 35 4.59 -10.32 5.92
C ILE A 35 4.06 -10.32 4.48
N GLU A 36 4.92 -10.04 3.51
CA GLU A 36 4.61 -10.10 2.08
C GLU A 36 4.10 -11.48 1.67
N ALA A 37 4.82 -12.54 2.02
CA ALA A 37 4.39 -13.90 1.74
C ALA A 37 3.01 -14.19 2.33
N ARG A 38 2.73 -13.71 3.55
CA ARG A 38 1.44 -13.91 4.21
C ARG A 38 0.30 -13.14 3.55
N LEU A 39 0.55 -11.92 3.07
CA LEU A 39 -0.42 -11.11 2.32
C LEU A 39 -0.67 -11.66 0.91
N ILE A 40 0.36 -12.19 0.24
CA ILE A 40 0.19 -12.92 -1.03
C ILE A 40 -0.73 -14.13 -0.82
N ALA A 41 -0.54 -14.88 0.27
CA ALA A 41 -1.43 -16.00 0.61
C ALA A 41 -2.88 -15.54 0.85
N LEU A 42 -3.08 -14.41 1.55
CA LEU A 42 -4.41 -13.82 1.73
C LEU A 42 -5.04 -13.41 0.38
N ALA A 43 -4.30 -12.70 -0.48
CA ALA A 43 -4.79 -12.27 -1.78
C ALA A 43 -5.20 -13.44 -2.69
N ARG A 44 -4.56 -14.61 -2.54
CA ARG A 44 -4.88 -15.82 -3.31
C ARG A 44 -6.10 -16.58 -2.81
N SER A 45 -6.39 -16.53 -1.51
CA SER A 45 -7.49 -17.28 -0.91
C SER A 45 -8.77 -16.46 -0.74
N ALA A 46 -8.65 -15.14 -0.62
CA ALA A 46 -9.75 -14.22 -0.45
C ALA A 46 -10.44 -13.89 -1.79
N THR A 47 -11.77 -13.83 -1.75
CA THR A 47 -12.55 -13.14 -2.79
C THR A 47 -13.00 -11.81 -2.19
N PHE A 48 -12.38 -10.72 -2.63
CA PHE A 48 -12.90 -9.39 -2.34
C PHE A 48 -14.08 -9.13 -3.27
N ALA A 49 -15.23 -8.71 -2.71
CA ALA A 49 -16.37 -8.28 -3.51
C ALA A 49 -15.88 -7.25 -4.56
N SER A 50 -16.49 -7.24 -5.74
CA SER A 50 -16.12 -6.31 -6.81
C SER A 50 -16.42 -4.87 -6.36
N MET A 51 -15.48 -4.28 -5.64
CA MET A 51 -15.54 -2.88 -5.26
C MET A 51 -15.45 -2.07 -6.55
N GLU A 52 -16.50 -1.30 -6.82
CA GLU A 52 -16.57 -0.43 -7.98
C GLU A 52 -15.39 0.55 -7.93
N PRO A 53 -14.60 0.67 -9.02
CA PRO A 53 -13.56 1.65 -9.07
C PRO A 53 -14.17 3.06 -9.00
N PRO A 54 -13.44 4.04 -8.45
CA PRO A 54 -13.86 5.43 -8.55
C PRO A 54 -13.88 5.87 -10.02
N ALA A 55 -14.55 6.99 -10.30
CA ALA A 55 -14.65 7.53 -11.66
C ALA A 55 -13.27 7.85 -12.25
N ALA A 56 -13.16 7.83 -13.58
CA ALA A 56 -11.94 8.23 -14.27
C ALA A 56 -11.50 9.64 -13.85
N GLY A 57 -10.20 9.82 -13.58
CA GLY A 57 -9.64 11.09 -13.08
C GLY A 57 -9.77 11.30 -11.57
N ALA A 58 -10.47 10.44 -10.83
CA ALA A 58 -10.47 10.47 -9.38
C ALA A 58 -9.24 9.74 -8.79
N THR A 59 -8.93 10.03 -7.52
CA THR A 59 -7.92 9.29 -6.77
C THR A 59 -8.44 7.92 -6.33
N GLY A 60 -7.54 6.97 -6.11
CA GLY A 60 -7.89 5.66 -5.54
C GLY A 60 -8.57 5.76 -4.17
N ILE A 61 -9.41 4.78 -3.85
CA ILE A 61 -10.11 4.64 -2.57
C ILE A 61 -9.42 3.55 -1.75
N TYR A 62 -9.13 3.83 -0.49
CA TYR A 62 -8.59 2.86 0.46
C TYR A 62 -9.73 2.33 1.33
N TYR A 63 -10.21 1.11 1.07
CA TYR A 63 -11.23 0.46 1.90
C TYR A 63 -10.59 -0.20 3.10
N VAL A 64 -11.10 0.09 4.30
CA VAL A 64 -10.61 -0.53 5.54
C VAL A 64 -10.96 -2.02 5.55
N LEU A 65 -9.94 -2.87 5.61
CA LEU A 65 -10.09 -4.30 5.85
C LEU A 65 -9.83 -4.66 7.32
N SER A 66 -8.78 -4.09 7.93
CA SER A 66 -8.47 -4.29 9.34
C SER A 66 -7.64 -3.13 9.91
N GLU A 67 -7.92 -2.72 11.16
CA GLU A 67 -7.20 -1.68 11.90
C GLU A 67 -7.10 -2.04 13.40
N PRO A 68 -6.38 -3.12 13.76
CA PRO A 68 -6.18 -3.52 15.16
C PRO A 68 -5.60 -2.38 16.01
N THR A 69 -5.79 -2.44 17.32
CA THR A 69 -5.22 -1.46 18.26
C THR A 69 -3.74 -1.69 18.51
N ASP A 70 -3.32 -2.96 18.55
CA ASP A 70 -1.95 -3.38 18.84
C ASP A 70 -1.60 -4.69 18.08
N PRO A 71 -0.58 -4.70 17.19
CA PRO A 71 0.10 -3.52 16.68
C PRO A 71 -0.86 -2.64 15.87
N PRO A 72 -0.65 -1.30 15.78
CA PRO A 72 -1.62 -0.36 15.21
C PRO A 72 -1.63 -0.35 13.66
N TYR A 73 -1.39 -1.50 13.04
CA TYR A 73 -1.33 -1.65 11.59
C TYR A 73 -2.66 -1.30 10.93
N GLY A 74 -2.58 -0.88 9.67
CA GLY A 74 -3.74 -0.68 8.82
C GLY A 74 -3.64 -1.53 7.57
N LEU A 75 -4.57 -2.45 7.39
CA LEU A 75 -4.74 -3.23 6.16
C LEU A 75 -5.91 -2.66 5.36
N TYR A 76 -5.63 -2.34 4.10
CA TYR A 76 -6.58 -1.72 3.19
C TYR A 76 -6.63 -2.47 1.86
N LEU A 77 -7.81 -2.45 1.21
CA LEU A 77 -7.92 -2.70 -0.22
C LEU A 77 -7.91 -1.34 -0.93
N ASN A 78 -6.82 -1.02 -1.60
CA ASN A 78 -6.76 0.14 -2.48
C ASN A 78 -7.39 -0.20 -3.82
N VAL A 79 -8.37 0.60 -4.26
CA VAL A 79 -8.97 0.49 -5.60
C VAL A 79 -8.74 1.79 -6.34
N ALA A 80 -7.97 1.73 -7.42
CA ALA A 80 -7.63 2.89 -8.23
C ALA A 80 -8.12 2.74 -9.68
N PRO A 81 -8.58 3.84 -10.31
CA PRO A 81 -9.07 3.80 -11.69
C PRO A 81 -7.92 3.68 -12.68
N ALA A 82 -8.22 3.23 -13.90
CA ALA A 82 -7.29 3.32 -15.01
C ALA A 82 -6.87 4.79 -15.24
N GLY A 83 -5.58 5.01 -15.49
CA GLY A 83 -4.98 6.34 -15.62
C GLY A 83 -4.64 7.03 -14.29
N ASN A 84 -4.92 6.42 -13.14
CA ASN A 84 -4.50 6.97 -11.84
C ASN A 84 -2.97 7.04 -11.76
N ARG A 85 -2.47 8.20 -11.31
CA ARG A 85 -1.04 8.45 -11.11
C ARG A 85 -0.83 9.15 -9.78
N ALA A 86 0.16 8.71 -9.02
CA ALA A 86 0.64 9.42 -7.85
C ALA A 86 2.09 9.89 -8.10
N PRO A 87 2.42 11.16 -7.84
CA PRO A 87 3.80 11.64 -7.96
C PRO A 87 4.71 10.90 -6.97
N PRO A 88 6.05 10.96 -7.14
CA PRO A 88 6.95 10.37 -6.17
C PRO A 88 6.67 10.85 -4.74
N HIS A 89 6.47 9.90 -3.84
CA HIS A 89 6.14 10.19 -2.44
C HIS A 89 6.76 9.16 -1.49
N CYS A 90 6.91 9.57 -0.24
CA CYS A 90 7.41 8.78 0.87
C CYS A 90 6.34 8.69 1.95
N HIS A 91 6.11 7.48 2.48
CA HIS A 91 5.07 7.22 3.47
C HIS A 91 5.47 7.58 4.90
N GLY A 92 6.76 7.65 5.21
CA GLY A 92 7.27 7.84 6.58
C GLY A 92 7.08 6.63 7.50
N VAL A 93 6.52 5.53 6.98
CA VAL A 93 6.31 4.24 7.65
C VAL A 93 6.53 3.11 6.65
N TRP A 94 6.93 1.92 7.12
CA TRP A 94 7.05 0.78 6.20
C TRP A 94 5.67 0.37 5.66
N CYS A 95 5.68 -0.19 4.45
CA CYS A 95 4.51 -0.67 3.74
C CYS A 95 4.80 -2.01 3.08
N VAL A 96 3.79 -2.88 3.00
CA VAL A 96 3.79 -4.03 2.11
C VAL A 96 2.54 -3.95 1.24
N ALA A 97 2.74 -3.88 -0.08
CA ALA A 97 1.68 -3.89 -1.07
C ALA A 97 1.64 -5.23 -1.81
N VAL A 98 0.45 -5.76 -2.10
CA VAL A 98 0.26 -7.02 -2.83
C VAL A 98 -0.80 -6.84 -3.91
N GLY A 99 -0.45 -7.23 -5.13
CA GLY A 99 -1.36 -7.14 -6.26
C GLY A 99 -2.48 -8.18 -6.16
N PHE A 100 -3.73 -7.74 -6.30
CA PHE A 100 -4.91 -8.61 -6.34
C PHE A 100 -5.60 -8.59 -7.72
N ARG A 101 -5.80 -7.40 -8.32
CA ARG A 101 -6.38 -7.23 -9.66
C ARG A 101 -5.69 -6.10 -10.41
N GLY A 102 -5.50 -6.28 -11.71
CA GLY A 102 -4.87 -5.29 -12.59
C GLY A 102 -3.38 -5.14 -12.31
N GLU A 103 -2.74 -4.21 -13.03
CA GLU A 103 -1.32 -3.96 -12.93
C GLU A 103 -1.05 -2.48 -12.67
N GLU A 104 -0.13 -2.23 -11.75
CA GLU A 104 0.36 -0.92 -11.38
C GLU A 104 1.88 -0.90 -11.54
N THR A 105 2.41 0.11 -12.23
CA THR A 105 3.85 0.34 -12.31
C THR A 105 4.28 1.27 -11.19
N ASN A 106 5.19 0.80 -10.35
CA ASN A 106 5.84 1.58 -9.32
C ASN A 106 7.26 1.92 -9.76
N ARG A 107 7.65 3.19 -9.65
CA ARG A 107 9.03 3.64 -9.92
C ARG A 107 9.64 4.13 -8.62
N PHE A 108 10.82 3.63 -8.29
CA PHE A 108 11.52 3.94 -7.05
C PHE A 108 12.58 4.99 -7.29
N TYR A 109 12.78 5.86 -6.31
CA TYR A 109 13.65 7.01 -6.44
C TYR A 109 14.59 7.16 -5.25
N ARG A 110 15.73 7.81 -5.50
CA ARG A 110 16.60 8.39 -4.48
C ARG A 110 16.52 9.91 -4.55
N PHE A 111 16.25 10.55 -3.43
CA PHE A 111 16.36 12.01 -3.30
C PHE A 111 17.73 12.43 -2.79
N THR A 112 18.37 13.36 -3.49
CA THR A 112 19.59 14.04 -3.05
C THR A 112 19.28 15.52 -2.84
N ALA A 113 19.45 16.02 -1.61
CA ALA A 113 19.22 17.44 -1.33
C ALA A 113 20.26 18.33 -2.01
N GLY A 114 19.82 19.51 -2.47
CA GLY A 114 20.71 20.54 -3.00
C GLY A 114 21.54 21.20 -1.91
N GLN A 115 22.72 21.73 -2.29
CA GLN A 115 23.57 22.47 -1.37
C GLN A 115 22.96 23.85 -1.05
N ASN A 116 23.17 24.35 0.17
CA ASN A 116 22.77 25.71 0.60
C ASN A 116 21.30 26.08 0.31
N GLY A 117 20.40 25.09 0.40
CA GLY A 117 18.96 25.30 0.15
C GLY A 117 18.57 25.34 -1.34
N GLY A 118 19.48 24.98 -2.25
CA GLY A 118 19.16 24.76 -3.67
C GLY A 118 18.21 23.60 -3.89
N ALA A 119 17.63 23.54 -5.10
CA ALA A 119 16.77 22.44 -5.52
C ALA A 119 17.48 21.07 -5.35
N GLY A 120 16.74 20.07 -4.88
CA GLY A 120 17.24 18.71 -4.84
C GLY A 120 17.22 18.03 -6.20
N ASN A 121 17.66 16.79 -6.25
CA ASN A 121 17.56 15.92 -7.41
C ASN A 121 16.84 14.61 -7.03
N LEU A 122 16.05 14.07 -7.96
CA LEU A 122 15.34 12.82 -7.78
C LEU A 122 15.75 11.84 -8.88
N ASP A 123 16.58 10.86 -8.52
CA ASP A 123 17.10 9.85 -9.46
C ASP A 123 16.23 8.59 -9.41
N GLU A 124 15.69 8.16 -10.54
CA GLU A 124 15.00 6.87 -10.64
C GLU A 124 16.01 5.73 -10.47
N LEU A 125 15.74 4.83 -9.53
CA LEU A 125 16.59 3.67 -9.22
C LEU A 125 16.16 2.45 -10.01
N GLU A 126 14.86 2.18 -10.03
CA GLU A 126 14.28 1.01 -10.67
C GLU A 126 12.78 1.19 -10.86
N SER A 127 12.18 0.30 -11.65
CA SER A 127 10.73 0.19 -11.79
C SER A 127 10.30 -1.25 -11.59
N ARG A 128 9.18 -1.44 -10.90
CA ARG A 128 8.59 -2.74 -10.55
C ARG A 128 7.10 -2.71 -10.87
N VAL A 129 6.58 -3.82 -11.38
CA VAL A 129 5.14 -3.99 -11.63
C VAL A 129 4.52 -4.74 -10.47
N LEU A 130 3.47 -4.15 -9.87
CA LEU A 130 2.60 -4.82 -8.91
C LEU A 130 1.41 -5.40 -9.67
N ALA A 131 1.43 -6.72 -9.85
CA ALA A 131 0.43 -7.51 -10.57
C ALA A 131 -0.16 -8.59 -9.65
N PRO A 132 -1.26 -9.28 -10.04
CA PRO A 132 -1.86 -10.32 -9.19
C PRO A 132 -0.84 -11.38 -8.76
N GLY A 133 -0.71 -11.56 -7.44
CA GLY A 133 0.24 -12.51 -6.85
C GLY A 133 1.67 -12.00 -6.65
N ALA A 134 1.99 -10.79 -7.11
CA ALA A 134 3.24 -10.10 -6.79
C ALA A 134 3.09 -9.29 -5.50
N GLY A 135 4.17 -9.18 -4.73
CA GLY A 135 4.27 -8.32 -3.57
C GLY A 135 5.39 -7.29 -3.71
N MET A 136 5.34 -6.28 -2.84
CA MET A 136 6.31 -5.19 -2.80
C MET A 136 6.47 -4.70 -1.38
N CYS A 137 7.67 -4.88 -0.83
CA CYS A 137 8.07 -4.34 0.46
C CYS A 137 8.71 -2.96 0.29
N MET A 138 8.30 -2.01 1.13
CA MET A 138 8.84 -0.66 1.17
C MET A 138 9.19 -0.28 2.62
N ARG A 139 10.37 0.31 2.80
CA ARG A 139 10.82 0.92 4.05
C ARG A 139 10.14 2.28 4.27
N ALA A 140 10.34 2.82 5.47
CA ALA A 140 9.76 4.09 5.87
C ALA A 140 10.23 5.28 5.03
N ASP A 141 11.45 5.20 4.48
CA ASP A 141 12.14 6.23 3.71
C ASP A 141 12.15 5.96 2.19
N ASP A 142 11.58 4.84 1.74
CA ASP A 142 11.48 4.56 0.30
C ASP A 142 10.56 5.59 -0.37
N ILE A 143 11.01 6.08 -1.53
CA ILE A 143 10.30 7.06 -2.36
C ILE A 143 9.84 6.35 -3.62
N HIS A 144 8.55 6.42 -3.94
CA HIS A 144 8.03 5.83 -5.18
C HIS A 144 6.91 6.64 -5.82
N SER A 145 6.73 6.49 -7.13
CA SER A 145 5.55 6.97 -7.85
C SER A 145 4.70 5.80 -8.31
N VAL A 146 3.40 6.04 -8.45
CA VAL A 146 2.43 5.05 -8.93
C VAL A 146 1.93 5.44 -10.32
N ASP A 147 1.83 4.48 -11.22
CA ASP A 147 1.22 4.62 -12.55
C ASP A 147 0.34 3.42 -12.90
N VAL A 148 -0.97 3.66 -12.98
CA VAL A 148 -1.97 2.68 -13.42
C VAL A 148 -2.30 2.91 -14.91
N SER A 149 -1.32 2.73 -15.78
CA SER A 149 -1.47 2.98 -17.23
C SER A 149 -2.19 1.88 -18.01
N GLY A 150 -2.58 0.79 -17.35
CA GLY A 150 -3.32 -0.32 -17.97
C GLY A 150 -4.74 0.07 -18.40
N ALA A 151 -5.38 -0.82 -19.17
CA ALA A 151 -6.71 -0.58 -19.73
C ALA A 151 -7.86 -0.61 -18.69
N GLY A 152 -7.59 -1.07 -17.47
CA GLY A 152 -8.60 -1.27 -16.44
C GLY A 152 -8.14 -0.81 -15.05
N PRO A 153 -9.08 -0.74 -14.08
CA PRO A 153 -8.77 -0.36 -12.71
C PRO A 153 -7.94 -1.45 -12.01
N VAL A 154 -7.22 -1.03 -10.97
CA VAL A 154 -6.49 -1.94 -10.08
C VAL A 154 -7.21 -2.12 -8.76
N ALA A 155 -6.94 -3.25 -8.10
CA ALA A 155 -7.24 -3.44 -6.69
C ALA A 155 -6.08 -4.17 -6.03
N HIS A 156 -5.49 -3.58 -4.98
CA HIS A 156 -4.29 -4.08 -4.33
C HIS A 156 -4.45 -4.04 -2.81
N LEU A 157 -3.86 -5.01 -2.11
CA LEU A 157 -3.77 -4.98 -0.65
C LEU A 157 -2.62 -4.07 -0.25
N HIS A 158 -2.85 -3.18 0.71
CA HIS A 158 -1.84 -2.30 1.29
C HIS A 158 -1.86 -2.49 2.81
N LEU A 159 -0.78 -3.03 3.35
CA LEU A 159 -0.54 -3.07 4.78
C LEU A 159 0.49 -2.02 5.15
N TYR A 160 0.14 -1.18 6.11
CA TYR A 160 1.03 -0.18 6.65
C TYR A 160 1.32 -0.42 8.13
N ALA A 161 2.52 -0.01 8.56
CA ALA A 161 2.93 -0.06 9.97
C ALA A 161 2.03 0.75 10.93
N ARG A 162 1.16 1.60 10.39
CA ARG A 162 0.18 2.40 11.13
C ARG A 162 -1.11 2.51 10.30
N ARG A 163 -2.25 2.65 10.96
CA ARG A 163 -3.50 3.05 10.30
C ARG A 163 -3.36 4.44 9.65
N LEU A 164 -4.02 4.67 8.52
CA LEU A 164 -3.97 5.94 7.76
C LEU A 164 -4.42 7.15 8.58
N SER A 165 -5.31 6.99 9.57
CA SER A 165 -5.70 8.07 10.49
C SER A 165 -4.60 8.48 11.49
N GLN A 166 -3.52 7.72 11.57
CA GLN A 166 -2.35 7.96 12.41
C GLN A 166 -1.06 8.08 11.57
N PHE A 167 -1.21 8.25 10.25
CA PHE A 167 -0.07 8.47 9.37
C PHE A 167 0.60 9.82 9.67
N PRO A 168 1.92 9.92 9.51
CA PRO A 168 2.54 11.22 9.29
C PRO A 168 2.04 11.84 7.98
N GLU A 169 2.29 13.13 7.77
CA GLU A 169 2.14 13.70 6.44
C GLU A 169 3.10 13.01 5.46
N LEU A 170 2.60 12.70 4.26
CA LEU A 170 3.42 12.20 3.16
C LEU A 170 4.38 13.29 2.71
N VAL A 171 5.61 12.93 2.36
CA VAL A 171 6.51 13.83 1.64
C VAL A 171 6.38 13.54 0.15
N VAL A 172 5.95 14.54 -0.62
CA VAL A 172 5.75 14.46 -2.07
C VAL A 172 6.87 15.25 -2.76
N TYR A 173 7.47 14.64 -3.77
CA TYR A 173 8.61 15.19 -4.52
C TYR A 173 8.18 15.57 -5.94
N ASP A 174 8.71 16.69 -6.42
CA ASP A 174 8.58 17.11 -7.81
C ASP A 174 9.86 16.75 -8.56
N THR A 175 9.75 15.89 -9.58
CA THR A 175 10.89 15.44 -10.38
C THR A 175 11.43 16.51 -11.33
N ALA A 176 10.61 17.50 -11.71
CA ALA A 176 11.01 18.55 -12.62
C ALA A 176 11.74 19.68 -11.89
N THR A 177 11.29 20.03 -10.69
CA THR A 177 11.85 21.15 -9.93
C THR A 177 12.77 20.73 -8.79
N GLY A 178 12.81 19.45 -8.44
CA GLY A 178 13.58 18.97 -7.28
C GLY A 178 13.05 19.46 -5.92
N SER A 179 11.80 19.93 -5.89
CA SER A 179 11.16 20.45 -4.67
C SER A 179 10.45 19.34 -3.91
N ARG A 180 10.15 19.60 -2.63
CA ARG A 180 9.34 18.71 -1.80
C ARG A 180 8.28 19.50 -1.05
N ARG A 181 7.13 18.89 -0.85
CA ARG A 181 6.03 19.41 -0.04
C ARG A 181 5.43 18.30 0.80
N THR A 182 4.70 18.66 1.84
CA THR A 182 3.90 17.67 2.56
C THR A 182 2.51 17.54 1.94
N ALA A 183 1.87 16.39 2.19
CA ALA A 183 0.48 16.12 1.82
C ALA A 183 -0.17 15.27 2.92
N PRO A 184 -1.47 15.42 3.18
CA PRO A 184 -2.17 14.54 4.11
C PRO A 184 -2.20 13.12 3.56
N ALA A 185 -2.24 12.14 4.46
CA ALA A 185 -2.51 10.77 4.09
C ALA A 185 -3.95 10.62 3.52
N PRO A 186 -4.18 9.61 2.66
CA PRO A 186 -5.53 9.32 2.18
C PRO A 186 -6.50 9.04 3.34
N VAL A 187 -7.74 9.51 3.21
CA VAL A 187 -8.80 9.19 4.16
C VAL A 187 -9.42 7.84 3.77
N PRO A 188 -9.32 6.80 4.61
CA PRO A 188 -9.86 5.49 4.27
C PRO A 188 -11.39 5.49 4.38
N LYS A 189 -12.03 4.65 3.54
CA LYS A 189 -13.47 4.39 3.56
C LYS A 189 -13.75 3.10 4.32
N ARG A 190 -14.62 3.15 5.34
CA ARG A 190 -15.12 1.93 5.98
C ARG A 190 -16.17 1.27 5.10
N LEU A 191 -16.13 -0.05 5.06
CA LEU A 191 -17.15 -0.87 4.43
C LEU A 191 -18.40 -0.88 5.31
N ASP A 192 -19.58 -0.80 4.69
CA ASP A 192 -20.83 -1.07 5.40
C ASP A 192 -20.86 -2.56 5.78
N SER A 193 -21.49 -2.90 6.91
CA SER A 193 -21.47 -4.23 7.52
C SER A 193 -22.00 -5.38 6.64
N GLY A 194 -22.55 -5.10 5.46
CA GLY A 194 -23.00 -6.09 4.47
C GLY A 194 -22.07 -6.32 3.28
N ALA A 195 -20.94 -5.61 3.17
CA ALA A 195 -20.04 -5.66 1.99
C ALA A 195 -18.90 -6.69 2.11
N VAL A 196 -18.79 -7.37 3.26
CA VAL A 196 -17.77 -8.40 3.56
C VAL A 196 -18.49 -9.69 3.91
N ASN A 197 -19.17 -10.31 2.94
CA ASN A 197 -19.75 -11.65 3.07
C ASN A 197 -18.97 -12.64 2.21
#